data_AF-A0A1C6VGV9-F1
#
_entry.id   AF-A0A1C6VGV9-F1
#
_cell.length_a   1.000
_cell.length_b   1.000
_cell.length_c   1.000
_cell.angle_alpha   90.00
_cell.angle_beta   90.00
_cell.angle_gamma   90.00
#
_symmetry.space_group_name_H-M   'P 1'
#
loop_
_entity.id
_entity.type
_entity.pdbx_description
1 polymer ?
#
loop_
_entity_poly.entity_id
_entity_poly.type
_entity_poly.pdbx_seq_one_letter_code
_entity_poly.pdbx_strand_id
1 'polypeptide(L)'
;MPRPGTLAEARADLAAGRLVAYAWGNSWQTSSTGWWHDEFQLIQGSNEGPVFVWRTSDHRVRHVEPDQSTPVRDPVQLDGVWSAGPEVVGPEAVELATRLRAAGTPVRSPVSGLPGPVPLLVTLAAVVVLGVLVFGPAPVTGTRWFWFWLFGLSMGLGVLYWLAREHPWRVAARRPTGPVGTDPPGTDPRRRWYLGLAVAIVGSLAVSLLVFSLQRVLGEQLVPCGPDGCG
;
A
#
# COMPACT_ATOMS: atom_id res chain seq x y z
N MET A 1 -12.66 3.03 -1.57
CA MET A 1 -14.05 2.54 -1.71
C MET A 1 -14.35 2.25 -3.17
N PRO A 2 -14.89 1.05 -3.50
CA PRO A 2 -15.37 0.73 -4.84
C PRO A 2 -16.43 1.74 -5.30
N ARG A 3 -16.38 2.16 -6.57
CA ARG A 3 -17.37 3.10 -7.11
C ARG A 3 -18.61 2.33 -7.59
N PRO A 4 -19.83 2.86 -7.39
CA PRO A 4 -21.00 2.28 -8.05
C PRO A 4 -20.84 2.44 -9.57
N GLY A 5 -21.30 1.44 -10.31
CA GLY A 5 -21.32 1.42 -11.77
C GLY A 5 -22.52 0.64 -12.28
N THR A 6 -22.56 0.41 -13.59
CA THR A 6 -23.65 -0.34 -14.23
C THR A 6 -23.14 -1.57 -14.99
N LEU A 7 -24.02 -2.54 -15.27
CA LEU A 7 -23.70 -3.68 -16.13
C LEU A 7 -23.33 -3.25 -17.55
N ALA A 8 -23.92 -2.16 -18.05
CA ALA A 8 -23.56 -1.58 -19.34
C ALA A 8 -22.12 -1.04 -19.35
N GLU A 9 -21.69 -0.37 -18.27
CA GLU A 9 -20.30 0.06 -18.11
C GLU A 9 -19.34 -1.14 -18.02
N ALA A 10 -19.68 -2.17 -17.26
CA ALA A 10 -18.88 -3.39 -17.19
C ALA A 10 -18.69 -4.04 -18.57
N ARG A 11 -19.77 -4.10 -19.37
CA ARG A 11 -19.72 -4.57 -20.77
C ARG A 11 -18.83 -3.69 -21.64
N ALA A 12 -18.90 -2.36 -21.48
CA ALA A 12 -18.07 -1.42 -22.22
C ALA A 12 -16.58 -1.55 -21.83
N ASP A 13 -16.27 -1.74 -20.55
CA ASP A 13 -14.92 -1.98 -20.06
C ASP A 13 -14.35 -3.32 -20.55
N LEU A 14 -15.18 -4.37 -20.58
CA LEU A 14 -14.81 -5.66 -21.15
C LEU A 14 -14.52 -5.56 -22.65
N ALA A 15 -15.42 -4.93 -23.41
CA ALA A 15 -15.26 -4.75 -24.86
C ALA A 15 -14.03 -3.91 -25.22
N ALA A 16 -13.67 -2.95 -24.38
CA ALA A 16 -12.48 -2.13 -24.54
C ALA A 16 -11.19 -2.78 -24.01
N GLY A 17 -11.24 -4.02 -23.49
CA GLY A 17 -10.09 -4.70 -22.91
C GLY A 17 -9.56 -4.04 -21.62
N ARG A 18 -10.36 -3.19 -20.98
CA ARG A 18 -9.99 -2.52 -19.71
C ARG A 18 -10.24 -3.41 -18.50
N LEU A 19 -11.16 -4.37 -18.57
CA LEU A 19 -11.50 -5.21 -17.43
C LEU A 19 -10.42 -6.29 -17.20
N VAL A 20 -9.66 -6.16 -16.11
CA VAL A 20 -8.49 -7.02 -15.81
C VAL A 20 -8.74 -8.09 -14.76
N ALA A 21 -9.76 -7.92 -13.93
CA ALA A 21 -10.17 -8.88 -12.93
C ALA A 21 -11.65 -8.67 -12.59
N TYR A 22 -12.34 -9.74 -12.24
CA TYR A 22 -13.69 -9.67 -11.71
C TYR A 22 -13.92 -10.72 -10.63
N ALA A 23 -14.92 -10.46 -9.81
CA ALA A 23 -15.50 -11.43 -8.91
C ALA A 23 -17.00 -11.18 -8.76
N TRP A 24 -17.73 -12.25 -8.50
CA TRP A 24 -19.10 -12.22 -8.06
C TRP A 24 -19.16 -12.57 -6.58
N GLY A 25 -20.07 -11.96 -5.85
CA GLY A 25 -20.35 -12.25 -4.44
C GLY A 25 -21.81 -11.97 -4.12
N ASN A 26 -22.17 -12.00 -2.85
CA ASN A 26 -23.56 -11.83 -2.40
C ASN A 26 -23.77 -10.49 -1.69
N SER A 27 -22.72 -9.97 -1.08
CA SER A 27 -22.79 -8.67 -0.45
C SER A 27 -21.42 -8.03 -0.29
N TRP A 28 -21.46 -6.72 -0.06
CA TRP A 28 -20.30 -5.96 0.36
C TRP A 28 -20.31 -5.76 1.86
N GLN A 29 -19.22 -6.13 2.51
CA GLN A 29 -18.98 -5.72 3.88
C GLN A 29 -17.76 -4.81 3.91
N THR A 30 -17.93 -3.69 4.61
CA THR A 30 -16.81 -2.82 4.96
C THR A 30 -16.43 -3.17 6.39
N SER A 31 -15.28 -3.79 6.59
CA SER A 31 -14.73 -3.98 7.93
C SER A 31 -13.77 -2.83 8.20
N SER A 32 -14.09 -2.00 9.18
CA SER A 32 -13.17 -0.98 9.68
C SER A 32 -12.16 -1.65 10.63
N THR A 33 -11.07 -2.15 10.09
CA THR A 33 -9.98 -2.75 10.88
C THR A 33 -9.05 -1.66 11.46
N GLY A 34 -9.64 -0.58 12.00
CA GLY A 34 -8.94 0.60 12.53
C GLY A 34 -9.48 1.92 11.98
N TRP A 35 -9.05 3.04 12.57
CA TRP A 35 -9.52 4.39 12.20
C TRP A 35 -8.93 4.95 10.90
N TRP A 36 -7.95 4.26 10.30
CA TRP A 36 -7.24 4.73 9.10
C TRP A 36 -7.41 3.82 7.87
N HIS A 37 -8.04 2.64 8.01
CA HIS A 37 -8.23 1.70 6.89
C HIS A 37 -9.61 1.06 6.91
N ASP A 38 -10.35 1.31 5.82
CA ASP A 38 -11.52 0.53 5.45
C ASP A 38 -11.06 -0.64 4.58
N GLU A 39 -11.25 -1.86 5.09
CA GLU A 39 -11.05 -3.07 4.30
C GLU A 39 -12.38 -3.43 3.66
N PHE A 40 -12.38 -3.52 2.33
CA PHE A 40 -13.55 -3.92 1.56
C PHE A 40 -13.44 -5.41 1.28
N GLN A 41 -14.39 -6.18 1.77
CA GLN A 41 -14.46 -7.61 1.51
C GLN A 41 -15.77 -7.93 0.78
N LEU A 42 -15.63 -8.73 -0.28
CA LEU A 42 -16.75 -9.31 -0.99
C LEU A 42 -17.11 -10.61 -0.26
N ILE A 43 -18.29 -10.66 0.35
CA ILE A 43 -18.74 -11.84 1.10
C ILE A 43 -19.48 -12.78 0.17
N GLN A 44 -19.15 -14.06 0.29
CA GLN A 44 -19.90 -15.16 -0.29
C GLN A 44 -20.82 -15.71 0.80
N GLY A 45 -22.12 -15.49 0.69
CA GLY A 45 -23.09 -15.78 1.76
C GLY A 45 -24.52 -15.87 1.25
N SER A 46 -25.38 -16.64 1.92
CA SER A 46 -26.59 -17.20 1.30
C SER A 46 -27.81 -16.27 1.15
N ASN A 47 -27.79 -15.03 1.62
CA ASN A 47 -29.01 -14.25 1.84
C ASN A 47 -29.10 -12.91 1.10
N GLU A 48 -28.06 -12.51 0.37
CA GLU A 48 -28.03 -11.25 -0.37
C GLU A 48 -27.70 -11.51 -1.84
N GLY A 49 -28.27 -10.68 -2.71
CA GLY A 49 -28.25 -10.93 -4.15
C GLY A 49 -26.88 -10.72 -4.80
N PRO A 50 -26.69 -11.17 -6.04
CA PRO A 50 -25.38 -11.25 -6.65
C PRO A 50 -24.78 -9.85 -6.82
N VAL A 51 -23.68 -9.51 -6.15
CA VAL A 51 -22.94 -8.29 -6.44
C VAL A 51 -21.82 -8.59 -7.45
N PHE A 52 -21.80 -7.87 -8.56
CA PHE A 52 -20.72 -7.93 -9.52
C PHE A 52 -19.67 -6.87 -9.21
N VAL A 53 -18.41 -7.30 -9.18
CA VAL A 53 -17.27 -6.41 -8.94
C VAL A 53 -16.25 -6.62 -10.02
N TRP A 54 -15.73 -5.53 -10.56
CA TRP A 54 -14.65 -5.59 -11.52
C TRP A 54 -13.60 -4.52 -11.25
N ARG A 55 -12.38 -4.84 -11.68
CA ARG A 55 -11.26 -3.91 -11.70
C ARG A 55 -10.87 -3.61 -13.12
N THR A 56 -10.72 -2.33 -13.42
CA THR A 56 -10.22 -1.85 -14.70
C THR A 56 -8.69 -1.75 -14.71
N SER A 57 -8.10 -1.61 -15.90
CA SER A 57 -6.66 -1.55 -16.11
C SER A 57 -6.00 -0.32 -15.46
N ASP A 58 -6.78 0.73 -15.19
CA ASP A 58 -6.40 1.90 -14.40
C ASP A 58 -6.54 1.68 -12.88
N HIS A 59 -6.68 0.43 -12.45
CA HIS A 59 -6.82 -0.02 -11.06
C HIS A 59 -8.07 0.47 -10.32
N ARG A 60 -9.04 1.08 -11.01
CA ARG A 60 -10.31 1.45 -10.39
C ARG A 60 -11.15 0.19 -10.15
N VAL A 61 -11.73 0.11 -8.96
CA VAL A 61 -12.67 -0.96 -8.59
C VAL A 61 -14.08 -0.39 -8.68
N ARG A 62 -14.94 -1.06 -9.46
CA ARG A 62 -16.36 -0.73 -9.60
C ARG A 62 -17.22 -1.89 -9.15
N HIS A 63 -18.44 -1.59 -8.73
CA HIS A 63 -19.42 -2.59 -8.36
C HIS A 63 -20.80 -2.24 -8.93
N VAL A 64 -21.60 -3.27 -9.18
CA VAL A 64 -23.01 -3.14 -9.54
C VAL A 64 -23.80 -4.27 -8.90
N GLU A 65 -24.95 -3.91 -8.35
CA GLU A 65 -26.00 -4.85 -7.97
C GLU A 65 -26.91 -5.01 -9.20
N PRO A 66 -26.86 -6.17 -9.89
CA PRO A 66 -27.78 -6.50 -10.97
C PRO A 66 -29.22 -6.43 -10.50
N ASP A 67 -30.10 -6.01 -11.40
CA ASP A 67 -31.52 -6.07 -11.13
C ASP A 67 -31.97 -7.53 -10.91
N GLN A 68 -32.65 -7.76 -9.79
CA GLN A 68 -33.17 -9.06 -9.37
C GLN A 68 -34.65 -9.24 -9.77
N SER A 69 -35.24 -8.27 -10.47
CA SER A 69 -36.66 -8.28 -10.84
C SER A 69 -37.08 -9.46 -11.72
N THR A 70 -36.15 -10.07 -12.46
CA THR A 70 -36.43 -11.15 -13.41
C THR A 70 -35.67 -12.43 -13.05
N PRO A 71 -36.32 -13.43 -12.43
CA PRO A 71 -35.68 -14.69 -12.09
C PRO A 71 -35.36 -15.52 -13.34
N VAL A 72 -34.08 -15.72 -13.60
CA VAL A 72 -33.60 -16.78 -14.50
C VAL A 72 -33.61 -18.09 -13.71
N ARG A 73 -34.36 -19.08 -14.19
CA ARG A 73 -34.54 -20.38 -13.50
C ARG A 73 -33.39 -21.37 -13.72
N ASP A 74 -32.50 -21.10 -14.68
CA ASP A 74 -31.37 -21.97 -14.92
C ASP A 74 -30.22 -21.59 -13.98
N PRO A 75 -29.65 -22.55 -13.24
CA PRO A 75 -28.49 -22.32 -12.39
C PRO A 75 -27.28 -22.05 -13.28
N VAL A 76 -27.09 -20.79 -13.64
CA VAL A 76 -25.86 -20.35 -14.27
C VAL A 76 -24.81 -20.32 -13.17
N GLN A 77 -23.85 -21.21 -13.26
CA GLN A 77 -22.70 -21.23 -12.35
C GLN A 77 -21.87 -19.98 -12.63
N LEU A 78 -22.09 -18.94 -11.81
CA LEU A 78 -21.23 -17.77 -11.73
C LEU A 78 -19.93 -18.20 -11.06
N ASP A 79 -18.79 -17.90 -11.68
CA ASP A 79 -17.50 -18.34 -11.16
C ASP A 79 -17.28 -17.79 -9.74
N GLY A 80 -17.16 -18.70 -8.77
CA GLY A 80 -16.90 -18.36 -7.37
C GLY A 80 -18.15 -18.15 -6.50
N VAL A 81 -19.37 -18.03 -7.05
CA VAL A 81 -20.58 -17.95 -6.21
C VAL A 81 -21.12 -19.35 -5.96
N TRP A 82 -20.86 -19.87 -4.76
CA TRP A 82 -21.47 -21.11 -4.29
C TRP A 82 -22.85 -20.79 -3.70
N SER A 83 -23.87 -20.76 -4.55
CA SER A 83 -25.24 -20.58 -4.08
C SER A 83 -25.82 -21.92 -3.62
N ALA A 84 -26.17 -22.00 -2.34
CA ALA A 84 -26.89 -23.13 -1.74
C ALA A 84 -28.40 -23.15 -2.11
N GLY A 85 -28.83 -22.32 -3.06
CA GLY A 85 -30.21 -22.18 -3.50
C GLY A 85 -30.34 -21.58 -4.92
N PRO A 86 -31.56 -21.54 -5.49
CA PRO A 86 -31.81 -20.94 -6.80
C PRO A 86 -31.62 -19.42 -6.71
N GLU A 87 -30.41 -18.97 -7.04
CA GLU A 87 -30.09 -17.55 -7.04
C GLU A 87 -30.76 -16.85 -8.23
N VAL A 88 -31.48 -15.77 -7.94
CA VAL A 88 -32.17 -14.97 -8.95
C VAL A 88 -31.15 -14.00 -9.55
N VAL A 89 -30.51 -14.43 -10.64
CA VAL A 89 -29.61 -13.59 -11.44
C VAL A 89 -30.38 -13.11 -12.67
N GLY A 90 -30.39 -11.80 -12.92
CA GLY A 90 -31.00 -11.23 -14.13
C GLY A 90 -30.29 -11.70 -15.43
N PRO A 91 -30.99 -11.73 -16.58
CA PRO A 91 -30.44 -12.23 -17.84
C PRO A 91 -29.18 -11.46 -18.32
N GLU A 92 -29.08 -10.16 -18.01
CA GLU A 92 -27.91 -9.36 -18.37
C GLU A 92 -26.63 -9.82 -17.65
N ALA A 93 -26.75 -10.23 -16.38
CA ALA A 93 -25.62 -10.72 -15.60
C ALA A 93 -25.13 -12.08 -16.12
N VAL A 94 -26.04 -12.95 -16.55
CA VAL A 94 -25.73 -14.22 -17.22
C VAL A 94 -24.99 -13.98 -18.55
N GLU A 95 -25.46 -13.04 -19.36
CA GLU A 95 -24.82 -12.67 -20.62
C GLU A 95 -23.39 -12.14 -20.38
N LEU A 96 -23.22 -11.25 -19.40
CA LEU A 96 -21.91 -10.70 -19.03
C LEU A 96 -20.96 -11.80 -18.54
N ALA A 97 -21.42 -12.69 -17.66
CA ALA A 97 -20.62 -13.81 -17.17
C ALA A 97 -20.16 -14.74 -18.31
N THR A 98 -21.05 -15.02 -19.27
CA THR A 98 -20.72 -15.80 -20.46
C THR A 98 -19.64 -15.12 -21.31
N ARG A 99 -19.74 -13.80 -21.50
CA ARG A 99 -18.72 -13.03 -22.24
C ARG A 99 -17.37 -12.97 -21.52
N LEU A 100 -17.37 -12.81 -20.19
CA LEU A 100 -16.15 -12.82 -19.38
C LEU A 100 -15.40 -14.14 -19.51
N ARG A 101 -16.14 -15.26 -19.46
CA ARG A 101 -15.57 -16.59 -19.65
C ARG A 101 -15.03 -16.79 -21.06
N ALA A 102 -15.75 -16.34 -22.08
CA ALA A 102 -15.30 -16.39 -23.47
C ALA A 102 -14.04 -15.53 -23.71
N ALA A 103 -13.91 -14.40 -23.00
CA ALA A 103 -12.73 -13.54 -23.05
C ALA A 103 -11.52 -14.09 -22.29
N GLY A 104 -11.67 -15.18 -21.52
CA GLY A 104 -10.61 -15.75 -20.69
C GLY A 104 -10.20 -14.83 -19.54
N THR A 105 -11.07 -13.92 -19.11
CA THR A 105 -10.75 -12.97 -18.04
C THR A 105 -10.57 -13.74 -16.72
N PRO A 106 -9.50 -13.50 -15.95
CA PRO A 106 -9.26 -14.24 -14.72
C PRO A 106 -10.26 -13.87 -13.63
N VAL A 107 -10.84 -14.90 -13.01
CA VAL A 107 -11.66 -14.79 -11.79
C VAL A 107 -10.71 -14.57 -10.62
N ARG A 108 -10.63 -13.35 -10.12
CA ARG A 108 -9.78 -12.98 -8.98
C ARG A 108 -10.46 -11.85 -8.25
N SER A 109 -10.49 -11.90 -6.92
CA SER A 109 -11.01 -10.80 -6.10
C SER A 109 -10.38 -9.47 -6.54
N PRO A 110 -11.16 -8.54 -7.11
CA PRO A 110 -10.65 -7.25 -7.57
C PRO A 110 -10.25 -6.33 -6.39
N VAL A 111 -10.69 -6.71 -5.19
CA VAL A 111 -10.57 -5.95 -3.94
C VAL A 111 -9.42 -6.44 -3.08
N SER A 112 -9.08 -7.72 -3.16
CA SER A 112 -8.02 -8.34 -2.36
C SER A 112 -6.66 -8.07 -3.00
N GLY A 113 -5.85 -7.26 -2.30
CA GLY A 113 -4.45 -7.04 -2.61
C GLY A 113 -4.18 -5.63 -3.10
N LEU A 114 -3.19 -4.99 -2.48
CA LEU A 114 -2.54 -3.80 -3.00
C LEU A 114 -2.18 -4.05 -4.48
N PRO A 115 -2.82 -3.36 -5.43
CA PRO A 115 -2.49 -3.53 -6.83
C PRO A 115 -1.08 -2.97 -7.07
N GLY A 116 -0.23 -3.75 -7.74
CA GLY A 116 1.10 -3.31 -8.18
C GLY A 116 2.25 -3.73 -7.27
N PRO A 117 3.45 -3.16 -7.47
CA PRO A 117 4.68 -3.55 -6.77
C PRO A 117 4.72 -3.10 -5.31
N VAL A 118 3.63 -2.59 -4.74
CA VAL A 118 3.62 -2.06 -3.36
C VAL A 118 4.05 -3.09 -2.31
N PRO A 119 3.49 -4.32 -2.25
CA PRO A 119 3.99 -5.31 -1.30
C PRO A 119 5.45 -5.65 -1.56
N LEU A 120 5.89 -5.72 -2.83
CA LEU A 120 7.29 -5.91 -3.18
C LEU A 120 8.18 -4.77 -2.65
N LEU A 121 7.74 -3.51 -2.76
CA LEU A 121 8.46 -2.34 -2.26
C LEU A 121 8.51 -2.31 -0.73
N VAL A 122 7.40 -2.65 -0.07
CA VAL A 122 7.36 -2.79 1.39
C VAL A 122 8.30 -3.91 1.85
N THR A 123 8.31 -5.05 1.16
CA THR A 123 9.24 -6.14 1.43
C THR A 123 10.69 -5.75 1.17
N LEU A 124 11.00 -5.08 0.04
CA LEU A 124 12.35 -4.60 -0.26
C LEU A 124 12.83 -3.60 0.78
N ALA A 125 11.98 -2.64 1.16
CA ALA A 125 12.30 -1.69 2.21
C ALA A 125 12.56 -2.41 3.54
N ALA A 126 11.71 -3.38 3.93
CA ALA A 126 11.91 -4.17 5.14
C ALA A 126 13.23 -4.98 5.11
N VAL A 127 13.57 -5.58 3.96
CA VAL A 127 14.84 -6.31 3.77
C VAL A 127 16.04 -5.38 3.85
N VAL A 128 15.98 -4.19 3.26
CA VAL A 128 17.06 -3.18 3.36
C VAL A 128 17.22 -2.73 4.81
N VAL A 129 16.13 -2.43 5.51
CA VAL A 129 16.17 -2.07 6.94
C VAL A 129 16.76 -3.22 7.77
N LEU A 130 16.35 -4.46 7.51
CA LEU A 130 16.88 -5.63 8.21
C LEU A 130 18.37 -5.83 7.92
N GLY A 131 18.79 -5.67 6.67
CA GLY A 131 20.20 -5.75 6.27
C GLY A 131 21.05 -4.69 6.97
N VAL A 132 20.57 -3.45 7.04
CA VAL A 132 21.21 -2.38 7.80
C VAL A 132 21.25 -2.72 9.30
N LEU A 133 20.22 -3.35 9.84
CA LEU A 133 20.16 -3.70 11.26
C LEU A 133 21.14 -4.84 11.63
N VAL A 134 21.36 -5.79 10.71
CA VAL A 134 22.26 -6.95 10.92
C VAL A 134 23.72 -6.60 10.62
N PHE A 135 23.97 -5.94 9.49
CA PHE A 135 25.32 -5.69 8.96
C PHE A 135 25.80 -4.25 9.18
N GLY A 136 24.93 -3.36 9.65
CA GLY A 136 25.28 -1.97 9.91
C GLY A 136 26.37 -1.84 10.97
N PRO A 137 27.25 -0.83 10.85
CA PRO A 137 28.28 -0.57 11.84
C PRO A 137 27.64 -0.36 13.22
N ALA A 138 28.25 -0.97 14.24
CA ALA A 138 27.78 -0.81 15.60
C ALA A 138 27.81 0.68 15.97
N PRO A 139 26.70 1.27 16.43
CA PRO A 139 26.70 2.68 16.83
C PRO A 139 27.70 2.86 17.97
N VAL A 140 28.46 3.95 17.92
CA VAL A 140 29.62 4.21 18.80
C VAL A 140 29.23 4.22 20.30
N THR A 141 27.94 4.41 20.61
CA THR A 141 27.39 4.58 21.96
C THR A 141 26.13 3.74 22.25
N GLY A 142 25.82 2.71 21.46
CA GLY A 142 24.59 1.92 21.63
C GLY A 142 24.69 0.44 21.24
N THR A 143 23.75 -0.37 21.72
CA THR A 143 23.57 -1.74 21.24
C THR A 143 22.88 -1.73 19.87
N ARG A 144 23.03 -2.79 19.06
CA ARG A 144 22.42 -2.89 17.70
C ARG A 144 20.90 -2.64 17.68
N TRP A 145 20.24 -2.81 18.82
CA TRP A 145 18.83 -2.45 19.05
C TRP A 145 18.50 -0.96 18.91
N PHE A 146 19.48 -0.08 18.85
CA PHE A 146 19.29 1.35 18.57
C PHE A 146 18.55 1.59 17.23
N TRP A 147 18.90 0.84 16.19
CA TRP A 147 18.25 0.94 14.88
C TRP A 147 16.79 0.51 14.92
N PHE A 148 16.47 -0.49 15.74
CA PHE A 148 15.08 -0.92 15.97
C PHE A 148 14.24 0.21 16.55
N TRP A 149 14.76 0.99 17.51
CA TRP A 149 14.04 2.12 18.09
C TRP A 149 13.89 3.30 17.12
N LEU A 150 14.87 3.51 16.22
CA LEU A 150 14.82 4.59 15.25
C LEU A 150 13.76 4.36 14.17
N PHE A 151 13.60 3.12 13.71
CA PHE A 151 12.63 2.77 12.66
C PHE A 151 11.29 2.24 13.21
N GLY A 152 11.29 1.61 14.38
CA GLY A 152 10.12 0.97 14.99
C GLY A 152 9.21 1.92 15.77
N LEU A 153 9.70 3.06 16.26
CA LEU A 153 8.86 4.12 16.80
C LEU A 153 8.40 5.05 15.68
N SER A 154 7.37 4.60 14.97
CA SER A 154 6.56 5.39 14.04
C SER A 154 6.01 6.62 14.75
N MET A 155 6.74 7.74 14.70
CA MET A 155 6.36 9.15 15.00
C MET A 155 7.60 10.01 15.34
N GLY A 156 8.80 9.71 14.83
CA GLY A 156 10.00 10.54 15.11
C GLY A 156 10.45 10.57 16.58
N LEU A 157 9.79 9.81 17.47
CA LEU A 157 10.11 9.68 18.89
C LEU A 157 11.50 9.07 19.11
N GLY A 158 11.95 8.18 18.22
CA GLY A 158 13.31 7.67 18.24
C GLY A 158 14.36 8.77 18.01
N VAL A 159 14.05 9.75 17.14
CA VAL A 159 14.91 10.91 16.88
C VAL A 159 14.90 11.88 18.07
N LEU A 160 13.74 12.11 18.68
CA LEU A 160 13.63 12.94 19.90
C LEU A 160 14.33 12.29 21.11
N TYR A 161 14.20 10.98 21.28
CA TYR A 161 14.92 10.23 22.32
C TYR A 161 16.43 10.29 22.08
N TRP A 162 16.88 10.14 20.83
CA TRP A 162 18.28 10.31 20.47
C TRP A 162 18.79 11.72 20.79
N LEU A 163 18.08 12.77 20.36
CA LEU A 163 18.42 14.17 20.70
C LEU A 163 18.47 14.44 22.21
N ALA A 164 17.55 13.83 22.98
CA ALA A 164 17.51 13.96 24.43
C ALA A 164 18.60 13.13 25.15
N ARG A 165 19.03 12.00 24.58
CA ARG A 165 20.04 11.12 25.17
C ARG A 165 21.45 11.55 24.83
N GLU A 166 21.72 11.91 23.57
CA GLU A 166 23.04 12.32 23.11
C GLU A 166 23.42 13.76 23.49
N HIS A 167 22.56 14.49 24.23
CA HIS A 167 22.71 15.88 24.70
C HIS A 167 24.17 16.43 24.60
N PRO A 168 24.57 16.99 23.44
CA PRO A 168 25.96 17.42 23.21
C PRO A 168 26.41 18.54 24.16
N TRP A 169 25.45 19.17 24.84
CA TRP A 169 25.61 20.29 25.77
C TRP A 169 26.12 19.88 27.16
N ARG A 170 25.98 18.62 27.60
CA ARG A 170 26.30 18.22 29.00
C ARG A 170 27.78 17.95 29.27
N VAL A 171 28.60 17.76 28.23
CA VAL A 171 30.04 17.44 28.40
C VAL A 171 30.91 18.71 28.54
N ALA A 172 30.34 19.90 28.36
CA ALA A 172 31.06 21.17 28.57
C ALA A 172 31.44 21.44 30.04
N ALA A 173 30.85 20.72 31.00
CA ALA A 173 31.00 21.02 32.43
C ALA A 173 32.14 20.27 33.16
N ARG A 174 32.87 19.35 32.51
CA ARG A 174 34.04 18.70 33.11
C ARG A 174 35.29 18.93 32.27
N ARG A 175 35.85 20.13 32.39
CA ARG A 175 37.27 20.35 32.09
C ARG A 175 38.06 19.90 33.33
N PRO A 176 38.98 18.94 33.21
CA PRO A 176 39.95 18.66 34.26
C PRO A 176 40.86 19.89 34.38
N THR A 177 40.92 20.47 35.58
CA THR A 177 42.00 21.37 35.98
C THR A 177 43.27 20.54 36.17
N GLY A 178 43.86 20.09 35.05
CA GLY A 178 45.15 19.40 34.99
C GLY A 178 46.21 20.29 34.34
N PRO A 179 47.50 20.14 34.68
CA PRO A 179 48.56 21.00 34.17
C PRO A 179 48.72 20.85 32.66
N VAL A 180 49.04 21.98 32.01
CA VAL A 180 49.19 22.17 30.57
C VAL A 180 50.24 21.22 30.00
N GLY A 181 49.81 20.03 29.57
CA GLY A 181 50.56 19.11 28.74
C GLY A 181 50.18 19.30 27.28
N THR A 182 51.17 19.44 26.43
CA THR A 182 51.10 19.65 24.98
C THR A 182 50.42 18.50 24.24
N ASP A 183 49.09 18.49 24.21
CA ASP A 183 48.35 17.70 23.23
C ASP A 183 48.42 18.38 21.85
N PRO A 184 48.67 17.64 20.76
CA PRO A 184 48.76 18.20 19.41
C PRO A 184 47.43 18.88 19.01
N PRO A 185 47.48 20.05 18.36
CA PRO A 185 46.28 20.74 17.93
C PRO A 185 45.64 19.99 16.77
N GLY A 186 44.39 19.59 16.96
CA GLY A 186 43.52 19.30 15.84
C GLY A 186 43.19 17.83 15.67
N THR A 187 42.14 17.40 16.35
CA THR A 187 40.86 17.20 15.66
C THR A 187 39.84 16.92 16.74
N ASP A 188 39.16 17.97 17.21
CA ASP A 188 38.07 17.79 18.16
C ASP A 188 36.97 16.95 17.49
N PRO A 189 36.75 15.69 17.92
CA PRO A 189 35.74 14.83 17.31
C PRO A 189 34.32 15.41 17.47
N ARG A 190 34.14 16.37 18.40
CA ARG A 190 32.88 17.09 18.65
C ARG A 190 32.44 17.97 17.48
N ARG A 191 33.34 18.32 16.55
CA ARG A 191 32.96 19.18 15.42
C ARG A 191 32.16 18.45 14.34
N ARG A 192 32.13 17.10 14.30
CA ARG A 192 31.54 16.35 13.17
C ARG A 192 30.02 16.11 13.25
N TRP A 193 29.31 16.71 14.20
CA TRP A 193 27.85 16.56 14.33
C TRP A 193 27.09 16.98 13.06
N TYR A 194 27.59 18.01 12.35
CA TYR A 194 26.99 18.48 11.09
C TYR A 194 27.08 17.43 9.98
N LEU A 195 28.04 16.51 10.06
CA LEU A 195 28.29 15.49 9.05
C LEU A 195 27.21 14.39 9.14
N GLY A 196 26.78 14.05 10.36
CA GLY A 196 25.63 13.18 10.59
C GLY A 196 24.31 13.80 10.10
N LEU A 197 24.09 15.09 10.37
CA LEU A 197 22.93 15.83 9.87
C LEU A 197 22.91 15.90 8.34
N ALA A 198 24.06 16.20 7.71
CA ALA A 198 24.18 16.25 6.26
C ALA A 198 23.88 14.88 5.62
N VAL A 199 24.38 13.78 6.19
CA VAL A 199 24.10 12.42 5.72
C VAL A 199 22.60 12.09 5.86
N ALA A 200 21.96 12.47 6.96
CA ALA A 200 20.52 12.25 7.15
C ALA A 200 19.68 13.02 6.13
N ILE A 201 20.00 14.29 5.89
CA ILE A 201 19.33 15.13 4.89
C ILE A 201 19.51 14.54 3.49
N VAL A 202 20.74 14.19 3.11
CA VAL A 202 21.04 13.58 1.80
C VAL A 202 20.35 12.22 1.64
N GLY A 203 20.36 11.39 2.68
CA GLY A 203 19.67 10.10 2.68
C GLY A 203 18.16 10.26 2.52
N SER A 204 17.54 11.21 3.23
CA SER A 204 16.12 11.52 3.08
C SER A 204 15.80 12.03 1.66
N LEU A 205 16.60 12.94 1.12
CA LEU A 205 16.46 13.42 -0.26
C LEU A 205 16.60 12.30 -1.28
N ALA A 206 17.57 11.41 -1.10
CA ALA A 206 17.78 10.27 -2.00
C ALA A 206 16.59 9.31 -1.97
N VAL A 207 16.04 9.00 -0.79
CA VAL A 207 14.83 8.19 -0.65
C VAL A 207 13.63 8.89 -1.28
N SER A 208 13.44 10.18 -1.04
CA SER A 208 12.37 10.96 -1.68
C SER A 208 12.49 10.98 -3.20
N LEU A 209 13.70 11.15 -3.75
CA LEU A 209 13.97 11.11 -5.18
C LEU A 209 13.75 9.72 -5.77
N LEU A 210 14.12 8.66 -5.04
CA LEU A 210 13.87 7.29 -5.45
C LEU A 210 12.37 7.01 -5.51
N VAL A 211 11.63 7.34 -4.46
CA VAL A 211 10.16 7.18 -4.41
C VAL A 211 9.50 8.01 -5.52
N PHE A 212 9.92 9.26 -5.71
CA PHE A 212 9.40 10.12 -6.77
C PHE A 212 9.70 9.56 -8.17
N SER A 213 10.91 9.08 -8.42
CA SER A 213 11.29 8.49 -9.70
C SER A 213 10.51 7.21 -9.95
N LEU A 214 10.34 6.39 -8.91
CA LEU A 214 9.55 5.17 -8.98
C LEU A 214 8.07 5.49 -9.26
N GLN A 215 7.52 6.50 -8.59
CA GLN A 215 6.19 7.03 -8.88
C GLN A 215 6.11 7.59 -10.30
N ARG A 216 7.14 8.22 -10.85
CA ARG A 216 7.11 8.74 -12.22
C ARG A 216 7.13 7.62 -13.26
N VAL A 217 7.95 6.59 -13.04
CA VAL A 217 8.06 5.42 -13.93
C VAL A 217 6.81 4.53 -13.83
N LEU A 218 6.20 4.42 -12.65
CA LEU A 218 4.99 3.62 -12.41
C LEU A 218 3.68 4.42 -12.60
N GLY A 219 3.74 5.76 -12.60
CA GLY A 219 2.60 6.63 -12.27
C GLY A 219 1.82 7.22 -13.43
N GLU A 220 2.24 7.05 -14.68
CA GLU A 220 1.32 7.32 -15.81
C GLU A 220 0.23 6.25 -15.94
N GLN A 221 0.39 5.09 -15.28
CA GLN A 221 -0.64 4.05 -15.19
C GLN A 221 -1.51 4.11 -13.92
N LEU A 222 -1.12 4.88 -12.90
CA LEU A 222 -1.72 4.85 -11.55
C LEU A 222 -2.42 6.16 -11.11
N VAL A 223 -2.23 7.29 -11.79
CA VAL A 223 -2.94 8.55 -11.51
C VAL A 223 -3.72 9.00 -12.75
N PRO A 224 -5.01 8.66 -12.88
CA PRO A 224 -5.81 9.14 -13.99
C PRO A 224 -6.05 10.64 -13.81
N CYS A 225 -5.87 11.42 -14.88
CA CYS A 225 -6.37 12.79 -14.96
C CYS A 225 -7.86 12.80 -14.56
N GLY A 226 -8.26 13.81 -13.79
CA GLY A 226 -9.66 14.06 -13.49
C GLY A 226 -10.46 14.27 -14.78
N PRO A 227 -11.81 14.23 -14.71
CA PRO A 227 -12.69 14.36 -15.88
C PRO A 227 -12.47 15.62 -16.73
N ASP A 228 -11.76 16.63 -16.19
CA ASP A 228 -11.50 17.91 -16.86
C ASP A 228 -10.20 17.93 -17.69
N GLY A 229 -9.49 16.80 -17.81
CA GLY A 229 -8.31 16.66 -18.68
C GLY A 229 -7.02 17.26 -18.12
N CYS A 230 -5.89 16.66 -18.50
CA CYS A 230 -4.58 17.23 -18.23
C CYS A 230 -4.26 18.24 -19.34
N GLY A 231 -4.15 19.53 -18.98
CA GLY A 231 -3.72 20.61 -19.87
C GLY A 231 -2.21 20.66 -20.06
#